data_AF-A0A1F3Y1B7-F1
#
_entry.id   AF-A0A1F3Y1B7-F1
#
_cell.length_a   1.000
_cell.length_b   1.000
_cell.length_c   1.000
_cell.angle_alpha   90.00
_cell.angle_beta   90.00
_cell.angle_gamma   90.00
#
_symmetry.space_group_name_H-M   'P 1'
#
loop_
_entity.id
_entity.type
_entity.pdbx_description
1 polymer ?
#
loop_
_entity_poly.entity_id
_entity_poly.type
_entity_poly.pdbx_seq_one_letter_code
_entity_poly.pdbx_strand_id
1 'polypeptide(L)'
;MKKAAIIFAALMAIGLGGCKKQTIIDHVSVVPSDDLMNMSLSLVFADNIQTTMSGDITTPYGNFFMIPYATTQPFEIGFNLDMSIFYDQEYVGLTPTTMLPNGTPIGIPYPVIEIKKPTPIHEKFDIYGYVDIGHYSWIGVAAIFSFMNDKYFPAGLSVSQVFLRNDLGQPAILASVFGPTLNPDNTIKVAGGISVFANVKQLIEEYGAEPMNFKAEHRAKAIGPNAGRLRNPGEWRRIESKLVEGFNLH
;
A
#
# COMPACT_ATOMS: atom_id res chain seq x y z
N MET A 1 -40.73 -31.97 -29.67
CA MET A 1 -39.55 -31.41 -30.39
C MET A 1 -39.32 -29.99 -29.91
N LYS A 2 -38.08 -29.67 -29.52
CA LYS A 2 -37.29 -28.42 -29.69
C LYS A 2 -38.05 -27.08 -29.81
N LYS A 3 -37.65 -25.91 -29.28
CA LYS A 3 -36.59 -25.36 -28.41
C LYS A 3 -36.83 -23.82 -28.48
N ALA A 4 -36.60 -23.08 -27.38
CA ALA A 4 -36.23 -21.64 -27.29
C ALA A 4 -37.27 -20.59 -27.76
N ALA A 5 -37.41 -19.39 -27.15
CA ALA A 5 -36.50 -18.65 -26.28
C ALA A 5 -37.28 -17.78 -25.27
N ILE A 6 -36.86 -17.85 -24.01
CA ILE A 6 -37.13 -16.87 -22.95
C ILE A 6 -35.87 -15.98 -22.88
N ILE A 7 -36.05 -14.76 -22.37
CA ILE A 7 -35.09 -13.89 -21.68
C ILE A 7 -34.44 -12.82 -22.56
N PHE A 8 -35.00 -11.61 -22.54
CA PHE A 8 -34.22 -10.36 -22.60
C PHE A 8 -34.97 -9.19 -21.97
N ALA A 9 -35.33 -9.32 -20.69
CA ALA A 9 -35.79 -8.20 -19.84
C ALA A 9 -35.86 -8.64 -18.37
N ALA A 10 -34.71 -8.82 -17.71
CA ALA A 10 -34.67 -8.87 -16.26
C ALA A 10 -33.25 -8.55 -15.74
N LEU A 11 -33.17 -7.54 -14.87
CA LEU A 11 -32.06 -7.21 -13.98
C LEU A 11 -30.87 -6.40 -14.56
N MET A 12 -31.19 -5.23 -15.12
CA MET A 12 -30.38 -4.02 -14.88
C MET A 12 -30.70 -3.39 -13.49
N ALA A 13 -30.86 -4.23 -12.46
CA ALA A 13 -31.19 -3.82 -11.10
C ALA A 13 -30.24 -4.48 -10.09
N ILE A 14 -28.94 -4.24 -10.27
CA ILE A 14 -27.95 -4.31 -9.18
C ILE A 14 -27.28 -2.93 -9.06
N GLY A 15 -28.12 -1.89 -9.09
CA GLY A 15 -27.90 -0.62 -8.41
C GLY A 15 -28.95 -0.55 -7.31
N LEU A 16 -28.55 -0.14 -6.11
CA LEU A 16 -29.37 -0.02 -4.88
C LEU A 16 -29.49 -1.29 -4.02
N GLY A 17 -28.33 -1.80 -3.61
CA GLY A 17 -28.11 -2.41 -2.31
C GLY A 17 -26.83 -1.82 -1.74
N GLY A 18 -26.93 -0.67 -1.09
CA GLY A 18 -25.85 0.19 -0.62
C GLY A 18 -25.02 -0.38 0.53
N CYS A 19 -24.42 -1.56 0.35
CA CYS A 19 -23.21 -1.89 1.08
C CYS A 19 -22.07 -1.17 0.37
N LYS A 20 -21.63 -0.01 0.89
CA LYS A 20 -20.31 0.52 0.58
C LYS A 20 -19.35 -0.67 0.65
N LYS A 21 -18.68 -1.00 -0.46
CA LYS A 21 -17.63 -2.02 -0.40
C LYS A 21 -16.68 -1.54 0.69
N GLN A 22 -16.44 -2.38 1.69
CA GLN A 22 -15.49 -2.07 2.74
C GLN A 22 -14.11 -1.98 2.07
N THR A 23 -13.68 -0.76 1.81
CA THR A 23 -12.33 -0.45 1.36
C THR A 23 -11.52 -0.19 2.62
N ILE A 24 -10.31 -0.75 2.71
CA ILE A 24 -9.41 -0.51 3.85
C ILE A 24 -8.76 0.88 3.68
N ILE A 25 -8.29 1.15 2.46
CA ILE A 25 -7.71 2.42 2.06
C ILE A 25 -8.78 3.18 1.27
N ASP A 26 -9.08 4.41 1.67
CA ASP A 26 -10.03 5.28 0.98
C ASP A 26 -9.37 5.98 -0.22
N HIS A 27 -8.20 6.58 -0.02
CA HIS A 27 -7.41 7.20 -1.09
C HIS A 27 -5.92 7.27 -0.77
N VAL A 28 -5.14 7.60 -1.79
CA VAL A 28 -3.76 8.08 -1.64
C VAL A 28 -3.76 9.59 -1.84
N SER A 29 -3.16 10.32 -0.89
CA SER A 29 -2.90 11.75 -1.02
C SER A 29 -1.46 11.98 -1.45
N VAL A 30 -1.27 12.88 -2.41
CA VAL A 30 0.04 13.32 -2.88
C VAL A 30 0.08 14.84 -2.81
N VAL A 31 1.01 15.37 -2.02
CA VAL A 31 1.18 16.82 -1.83
C VAL A 31 2.64 17.17 -2.09
N PRO A 32 2.99 17.59 -3.31
CA PRO A 32 4.31 18.15 -3.60
C PRO A 32 4.48 19.52 -2.94
N SER A 33 5.72 19.90 -2.62
CA SER A 33 6.04 21.28 -2.22
C SER A 33 6.08 22.22 -3.43
N ASP A 34 5.92 23.52 -3.20
CA ASP A 34 5.93 24.54 -4.25
C ASP A 34 7.22 24.53 -5.09
N ASP A 35 8.34 24.18 -4.47
CA ASP A 35 9.66 24.08 -5.11
C ASP A 35 9.98 22.68 -5.64
N LEU A 36 9.05 21.72 -5.48
CA LEU A 36 9.20 20.30 -5.82
C LEU A 36 10.39 19.60 -5.15
N MET A 37 10.97 20.21 -4.11
CA MET A 37 12.05 19.60 -3.32
C MET A 37 11.52 18.57 -2.34
N ASN A 38 10.25 18.63 -1.99
CA ASN A 38 9.61 17.69 -1.09
C ASN A 38 8.34 17.11 -1.70
N MET A 39 8.02 15.88 -1.34
CA MET A 39 6.75 15.25 -1.72
C MET A 39 6.16 14.50 -0.54
N SER A 40 4.98 14.91 -0.10
CA SER A 40 4.17 14.14 0.85
C SER A 40 3.38 13.08 0.10
N LEU A 41 3.52 11.83 0.52
CA LEU A 41 2.74 10.70 0.03
C LEU A 41 2.09 10.02 1.22
N SER A 42 0.76 9.94 1.25
CA SER A 42 0.05 9.30 2.36
C SER A 42 -1.09 8.40 1.93
N LEU A 43 -1.31 7.36 2.71
CA LEU A 43 -2.46 6.47 2.66
C LEU A 43 -3.50 6.97 3.66
N VAL A 44 -4.65 7.38 3.14
CA VAL A 44 -5.80 7.75 3.96
C VAL A 44 -6.75 6.57 4.04
N PHE A 45 -6.95 6.06 5.25
CA PHE A 45 -7.78 4.88 5.49
C PHE A 45 -9.26 5.26 5.57
N ALA A 46 -10.13 4.29 5.28
CA ALA A 46 -11.56 4.49 5.40
C ALA A 46 -12.02 4.57 6.87
N ASP A 47 -13.14 5.25 7.13
CA ASP A 47 -13.66 5.52 8.50
C ASP A 47 -13.95 4.27 9.36
N ASN A 48 -14.00 3.10 8.73
CA ASN A 48 -14.13 1.81 9.42
C ASN A 48 -12.79 1.27 9.94
N ILE A 49 -11.70 2.03 9.81
CA ILE A 49 -10.37 1.77 10.38
C ILE A 49 -10.13 2.83 11.46
N GLN A 50 -10.27 2.43 12.72
CA GLN A 50 -10.28 3.34 13.88
C GLN A 50 -9.10 3.10 14.83
N THR A 51 -7.90 3.16 14.29
CA THR A 51 -6.68 2.91 15.08
C THR A 51 -6.18 4.15 15.81
N THR A 52 -5.59 3.93 16.99
CA THR A 52 -5.00 5.00 17.83
C THR A 52 -3.50 5.18 17.59
N MET A 53 -2.93 4.43 16.65
CA MET A 53 -1.51 4.50 16.31
C MET A 53 -1.12 5.89 15.82
N SER A 54 -0.04 6.41 16.39
CA SER A 54 0.56 7.69 16.02
C SER A 54 2.08 7.60 16.09
N GLY A 55 2.76 8.46 15.35
CA GLY A 55 4.21 8.53 15.39
C GLY A 55 4.76 9.44 14.31
N ASP A 56 5.95 9.98 14.56
CA ASP A 56 6.74 10.71 13.58
C ASP A 56 8.19 10.23 13.69
N ILE A 57 8.78 9.84 12.56
CA ILE A 57 10.14 9.35 12.47
C ILE A 57 10.88 10.11 11.39
N THR A 58 11.83 10.92 11.82
CA THR A 58 12.72 11.67 10.94
C THR A 58 13.92 10.82 10.50
N THR A 59 14.26 10.97 9.23
CA THR A 59 15.45 10.42 8.57
C THR A 59 16.19 11.56 7.83
N PRO A 60 17.42 11.36 7.36
CA PRO A 60 18.08 12.33 6.49
C PRO A 60 17.32 12.64 5.19
N TYR A 61 16.38 11.77 4.79
CA TYR A 61 15.67 11.84 3.51
C TYR A 61 14.20 12.26 3.68
N GLY A 62 13.84 12.82 4.83
CA GLY A 62 12.47 13.24 5.16
C GLY A 62 11.90 12.56 6.40
N ASN A 63 10.58 12.61 6.57
CA ASN A 63 9.92 12.09 7.77
C ASN A 63 8.71 11.22 7.47
N PHE A 64 8.63 10.09 8.16
CA PHE A 64 7.45 9.25 8.17
C PHE A 64 6.50 9.71 9.26
N PHE A 65 5.21 9.72 8.98
CA PHE A 65 4.19 10.12 9.94
C PHE A 65 3.02 9.13 9.97
N MET A 66 2.41 9.01 11.14
CA MET A 66 1.14 8.34 11.35
C MET A 66 0.24 9.27 12.14
N ILE A 67 -0.93 9.56 11.57
CA ILE A 67 -1.94 10.37 12.22
C ILE A 67 -3.07 9.43 12.65
N PRO A 68 -3.38 9.35 13.96
CA PRO A 68 -4.37 8.42 14.46
C PRO A 68 -5.77 8.81 13.99
N TYR A 69 -6.69 7.85 14.02
CA TYR A 69 -8.09 8.13 13.76
C TYR A 69 -8.68 9.07 14.82
N ALA A 70 -9.48 10.04 14.35
CA ALA A 70 -10.36 10.87 15.15
C ALA A 70 -11.71 11.06 14.42
N THR A 71 -12.75 11.50 15.12
CA THR A 71 -14.07 11.74 14.50
C THR A 71 -14.05 12.77 13.37
N THR A 72 -13.01 13.62 13.33
CA THR A 72 -12.80 14.65 12.31
C THR A 72 -11.65 14.33 11.34
N GLN A 73 -10.94 13.21 11.54
CA GLN A 73 -9.75 12.86 10.77
C GLN A 73 -9.62 11.34 10.61
N PRO A 74 -9.59 10.81 9.39
CA PRO A 74 -9.33 9.39 9.17
C PRO A 74 -7.92 9.02 9.64
N PHE A 75 -7.71 7.73 9.91
CA PHE A 75 -6.35 7.22 10.12
C PHE A 75 -5.53 7.45 8.85
N GLU A 76 -4.30 7.93 9.02
CA GLU A 76 -3.41 8.26 7.93
C GLU A 76 -1.99 7.79 8.23
N ILE A 77 -1.34 7.22 7.21
CA ILE A 77 0.08 6.88 7.25
C ILE A 77 0.73 7.50 6.04
N GLY A 78 1.80 8.27 6.23
CA GLY A 78 2.49 8.88 5.11
C GLY A 78 3.97 9.09 5.33
N PHE A 79 4.59 9.63 4.30
CA PHE A 79 5.99 9.97 4.26
C PHE A 79 6.14 11.30 3.52
N ASN A 80 6.76 12.27 4.18
CA ASN A 80 7.26 13.47 3.52
C ASN A 80 8.69 13.18 3.09
N LEU A 81 8.88 13.08 1.79
CA LEU A 81 10.16 12.80 1.17
C LEU A 81 10.91 14.09 0.86
N ASP A 82 12.21 14.09 1.13
CA ASP A 82 13.15 15.03 0.51
C ASP A 82 13.68 14.44 -0.80
N MET A 83 13.38 15.11 -1.91
CA MET A 83 13.76 14.71 -3.28
C MET A 83 15.26 14.82 -3.52
N SER A 84 16.02 15.45 -2.61
CA SER A 84 17.49 15.44 -2.62
C SER A 84 18.07 14.03 -2.60
N ILE A 85 17.29 13.04 -2.12
CA ILE A 85 17.63 11.62 -2.13
C ILE A 85 18.11 11.13 -3.50
N PHE A 86 17.59 11.69 -4.60
CA PHE A 86 17.97 11.29 -5.96
C PHE A 86 19.35 11.79 -6.38
N TYR A 87 19.92 12.76 -5.68
CA TYR A 87 21.19 13.39 -6.01
C TYR A 87 22.33 12.99 -5.06
N ASP A 88 22.03 12.28 -3.98
CA ASP A 88 23.03 11.76 -3.06
C ASP A 88 23.90 10.69 -3.77
N GLN A 89 25.22 10.84 -3.69
CA GLN A 89 26.20 9.99 -4.37
C GLN A 89 26.75 8.88 -3.45
N GLU A 90 26.39 8.87 -2.17
CA GLU A 90 26.92 7.92 -1.18
C GLU A 90 26.30 6.50 -1.29
N TYR A 91 25.41 6.25 -2.26
CA TYR A 91 24.73 4.96 -2.45
C TYR A 91 25.58 3.81 -3.01
N VAL A 92 26.91 3.97 -3.07
CA VAL A 92 27.82 2.96 -3.61
C VAL A 92 27.82 1.72 -2.71
N GLY A 93 26.97 0.75 -3.02
CA GLY A 93 26.88 -0.54 -2.32
C GLY A 93 25.48 -1.07 -2.04
N LEU A 94 24.42 -0.35 -2.43
CA LEU A 94 23.05 -0.78 -2.15
C LEU A 94 22.57 -1.88 -3.11
N THR A 95 21.82 -2.84 -2.58
CA THR A 95 21.32 -4.00 -3.33
C THR A 95 19.90 -3.73 -3.85
N PRO A 96 19.67 -3.77 -5.18
CA PRO A 96 18.33 -3.63 -5.74
C PRO A 96 17.40 -4.77 -5.32
N THR A 97 16.13 -4.44 -5.09
CA THR A 97 15.07 -5.37 -4.72
C THR A 97 13.80 -5.09 -5.52
N THR A 98 13.02 -6.14 -5.74
CA THR A 98 11.66 -6.09 -6.28
C THR A 98 10.65 -6.60 -5.25
N MET A 99 11.08 -6.78 -4.01
CA MET A 99 10.34 -7.45 -2.95
C MET A 99 10.03 -6.50 -1.78
N LEU A 100 8.83 -6.67 -1.23
CA LEU A 100 8.44 -6.14 0.08
C LEU A 100 9.18 -6.87 1.20
N PRO A 101 9.16 -6.36 2.45
CA PRO A 101 9.90 -6.96 3.56
C PRO A 101 9.52 -8.41 3.85
N ASN A 102 8.26 -8.80 3.56
CA ASN A 102 7.79 -10.17 3.72
C ASN A 102 8.19 -11.11 2.56
N GLY A 103 8.95 -10.62 1.58
CA GLY A 103 9.41 -11.36 0.40
C GLY A 103 8.41 -11.46 -0.75
N THR A 104 7.25 -10.78 -0.66
CA THR A 104 6.30 -10.72 -1.79
C THR A 104 6.69 -9.63 -2.80
N PRO A 105 6.42 -9.82 -4.11
CA PRO A 105 6.74 -8.80 -5.11
C PRO A 105 6.01 -7.48 -4.86
N ILE A 106 6.72 -6.36 -5.01
CA ILE A 106 6.19 -4.99 -4.83
C ILE A 106 5.08 -4.68 -5.86
N GLY A 107 5.28 -5.09 -7.12
CA GLY A 107 4.33 -4.82 -8.21
C GLY A 107 4.62 -3.56 -9.04
N ILE A 108 5.79 -2.94 -8.87
CA ILE A 108 6.33 -1.88 -9.75
C ILE A 108 7.15 -2.47 -10.91
N PRO A 109 7.35 -1.74 -12.02
CA PRO A 109 8.05 -2.25 -13.21
C PRO A 109 9.58 -2.36 -13.07
N TYR A 110 10.20 -1.64 -12.13
CA TYR A 110 11.65 -1.57 -11.98
C TYR A 110 12.09 -1.93 -10.55
N PRO A 111 13.31 -2.47 -10.36
CA PRO A 111 13.84 -2.66 -9.02
C PRO A 111 14.11 -1.32 -8.35
N VAL A 112 13.93 -1.29 -7.03
CA VAL A 112 14.22 -0.16 -6.14
C VAL A 112 15.29 -0.56 -5.15
N ILE A 113 15.91 0.42 -4.52
CA ILE A 113 16.79 0.22 -3.38
C ILE A 113 15.97 0.29 -2.10
N GLU A 114 16.14 -0.67 -1.21
CA GLU A 114 15.59 -0.62 0.15
C GLU A 114 16.53 0.16 1.08
N ILE A 115 15.97 1.16 1.76
CA ILE A 115 16.63 1.96 2.79
C ILE A 115 15.98 1.61 4.13
N LYS A 116 16.78 1.11 5.07
CA LYS A 116 16.31 0.82 6.42
C LYS A 116 17.42 1.00 7.43
N LYS A 117 17.03 1.17 8.70
CA LYS A 117 18.00 1.16 9.80
C LYS A 117 18.55 -0.27 10.00
N PRO A 118 19.83 -0.42 10.39
CA PRO A 118 20.39 -1.72 10.74
C PRO A 118 19.67 -2.39 11.92
N THR A 119 19.15 -1.57 12.84
CA THR A 119 18.31 -2.02 13.96
C THR A 119 16.88 -1.52 13.77
N PRO A 120 15.87 -2.36 14.07
CA PRO A 120 14.47 -1.94 14.02
C PRO A 120 14.23 -0.73 14.91
N ILE A 121 13.30 0.13 14.51
CA ILE A 121 12.90 1.31 15.29
C ILE A 121 12.31 0.88 16.64
N HIS A 122 11.46 -0.14 16.63
CA HIS A 122 10.86 -0.73 17.82
C HIS A 122 10.59 -2.23 17.58
N GLU A 123 10.51 -3.04 18.63
CA GLU A 123 10.14 -4.46 18.54
C GLU A 123 8.77 -4.70 17.88
N LYS A 124 7.91 -3.68 17.89
CA LYS A 124 6.53 -3.73 17.39
C LYS A 124 6.31 -3.04 16.06
N PHE A 125 7.29 -2.28 15.61
CA PHE A 125 7.13 -1.32 14.53
C PHE A 125 8.45 -1.01 13.85
N ASP A 126 8.46 -1.02 12.52
CA ASP A 126 9.65 -0.71 11.73
C ASP A 126 9.27 -0.11 10.37
N ILE A 127 10.21 0.62 9.74
CA ILE A 127 9.98 1.33 8.47
C ILE A 127 11.09 1.03 7.47
N TYR A 128 10.67 0.90 6.21
CA TYR A 128 11.50 0.62 5.06
C TYR A 128 11.19 1.69 4.01
N GLY A 129 12.18 2.50 3.64
CA GLY A 129 12.11 3.37 2.48
C GLY A 129 12.50 2.61 1.22
N TYR A 130 11.96 3.02 0.08
CA TYR A 130 12.31 2.47 -1.22
C TYR A 130 12.55 3.60 -2.21
N VAL A 131 13.64 3.54 -2.97
CA VAL A 131 13.97 4.57 -3.97
C VAL A 131 14.54 3.94 -5.24
N ASP A 132 14.03 4.34 -6.40
CA ASP A 132 14.58 3.99 -7.70
C ASP A 132 15.67 5.00 -8.08
N ILE A 133 16.91 4.64 -7.79
CA ILE A 133 18.10 5.42 -8.17
C ILE A 133 18.49 5.26 -9.64
N GLY A 134 17.94 4.24 -10.33
CA GLY A 134 18.32 3.92 -11.71
C GLY A 134 17.62 4.84 -12.72
N HIS A 135 16.33 5.11 -12.50
CA HIS A 135 15.53 5.94 -13.39
C HIS A 135 15.01 7.22 -12.72
N TYR A 136 15.29 7.39 -11.41
CA TYR A 136 14.83 8.53 -10.61
C TYR A 136 13.31 8.71 -10.67
N SER A 137 12.58 7.58 -10.71
CA SER A 137 11.14 7.60 -11.01
C SER A 137 10.27 7.17 -9.84
N TRP A 138 10.69 6.15 -9.07
CA TRP A 138 9.89 5.60 -7.98
C TRP A 138 10.42 5.93 -6.60
N ILE A 139 9.49 6.22 -5.69
CA ILE A 139 9.69 6.07 -4.25
C ILE A 139 8.62 5.14 -3.69
N GLY A 140 8.93 4.46 -2.60
CA GLY A 140 7.92 3.89 -1.74
C GLY A 140 8.34 3.88 -0.28
N VAL A 141 7.38 3.52 0.55
CA VAL A 141 7.58 3.25 1.97
C VAL A 141 6.81 2.00 2.34
N ALA A 142 7.36 1.18 3.24
CA ALA A 142 6.65 0.12 3.91
C ALA A 142 6.80 0.27 5.43
N ALA A 143 5.68 0.24 6.13
CA ALA A 143 5.62 0.19 7.59
C ALA A 143 5.20 -1.22 8.02
N ILE A 144 6.00 -1.82 8.90
CA ILE A 144 5.74 -3.16 9.46
C ILE A 144 5.17 -2.99 10.85
N PHE A 145 4.15 -3.78 11.17
CA PHE A 145 3.50 -3.76 12.46
C PHE A 145 3.40 -5.17 13.06
N SER A 146 3.89 -5.35 14.27
CA SER A 146 3.86 -6.65 14.97
C SER A 146 2.45 -7.22 15.17
N PHE A 147 1.41 -6.36 15.23
CA PHE A 147 0.03 -6.84 15.33
C PHE A 147 -0.48 -7.49 14.05
N MET A 148 0.18 -7.23 12.90
CA MET A 148 -0.16 -7.86 11.63
C MET A 148 0.37 -9.30 11.57
N ASN A 149 -0.35 -10.18 12.26
CA ASN A 149 -0.09 -11.61 12.37
C ASN A 149 -0.90 -12.44 11.35
N ASP A 150 -0.64 -13.75 11.31
CA ASP A 150 -1.23 -14.70 10.35
C ASP A 150 -2.72 -15.01 10.59
N LYS A 151 -3.28 -14.65 11.76
CA LYS A 151 -4.71 -14.79 12.06
C LYS A 151 -5.58 -13.91 11.16
N TYR A 152 -5.15 -12.66 10.97
CA TYR A 152 -5.87 -11.61 10.27
C TYR A 152 -5.25 -11.28 8.91
N PHE A 153 -3.92 -11.39 8.80
CA PHE A 153 -3.14 -11.05 7.62
C PHE A 153 -2.44 -12.32 7.10
N PRO A 154 -2.98 -13.01 6.08
CA PRO A 154 -2.46 -14.33 5.70
C PRO A 154 -0.97 -14.32 5.38
N ALA A 155 -0.21 -15.27 5.94
CA ALA A 155 1.22 -15.33 5.77
C ALA A 155 1.65 -15.45 4.29
N GLY A 156 2.67 -14.68 3.91
CA GLY A 156 3.20 -14.63 2.54
C GLY A 156 2.22 -14.08 1.50
N LEU A 157 1.12 -13.46 1.93
CA LEU A 157 0.15 -12.82 1.05
C LEU A 157 0.37 -11.30 1.05
N SER A 158 0.26 -10.69 -0.12
CA SER A 158 0.12 -9.24 -0.27
C SER A 158 -1.17 -8.94 -1.04
N VAL A 159 -1.90 -7.93 -0.59
CA VAL A 159 -3.14 -7.41 -1.19
C VAL A 159 -2.86 -6.00 -1.68
N SER A 160 -2.67 -5.86 -2.99
CA SER A 160 -2.26 -4.60 -3.61
C SER A 160 -3.41 -3.90 -4.33
N GLN A 161 -3.50 -2.59 -4.21
CA GLN A 161 -4.43 -1.71 -4.94
C GLN A 161 -3.64 -0.71 -5.77
N VAL A 162 -4.13 -0.45 -6.98
CA VAL A 162 -3.57 0.57 -7.88
C VAL A 162 -4.50 1.78 -7.86
N PHE A 163 -3.92 2.97 -7.73
CA PHE A 163 -4.62 4.24 -7.60
C PHE A 163 -4.41 5.16 -8.81
N LEU A 164 -3.32 4.92 -9.55
CA LEU A 164 -3.02 5.61 -10.80
C LEU A 164 -2.23 4.65 -11.69
N ARG A 165 -2.42 4.74 -13.00
CA ARG A 165 -1.61 4.12 -14.04
C ARG A 165 -1.02 5.14 -14.98
N ASN A 166 0.11 4.80 -15.58
CA ASN A 166 0.66 5.55 -16.71
C ASN A 166 -0.03 5.18 -18.03
N ASP A 167 0.35 5.88 -19.10
CA ASP A 167 -0.16 5.64 -20.46
C ASP A 167 0.11 4.23 -20.99
N LEU A 168 1.08 3.51 -20.42
CA LEU A 168 1.39 2.12 -20.74
C LEU A 168 0.54 1.11 -19.93
N GLY A 169 -0.39 1.60 -19.10
CA GLY A 169 -1.21 0.79 -18.22
C GLY A 169 -0.46 0.19 -17.03
N GLN A 170 0.78 0.62 -16.76
CA GLN A 170 1.54 0.19 -15.59
C GLN A 170 1.14 1.02 -14.37
N PRO A 171 1.19 0.47 -13.14
CA PRO A 171 0.94 1.26 -11.95
C PRO A 171 1.86 2.48 -11.90
N ALA A 172 1.32 3.62 -11.49
CA ALA A 172 2.03 4.85 -11.16
C ALA A 172 1.88 5.18 -9.66
N ILE A 173 0.75 4.79 -9.05
CA ILE A 173 0.59 4.76 -7.59
C ILE A 173 -0.01 3.41 -7.21
N LEU A 174 0.61 2.73 -6.25
CA LEU A 174 0.07 1.49 -5.68
C LEU A 174 0.28 1.43 -4.18
N ALA A 175 -0.66 0.81 -3.47
CA ALA A 175 -0.53 0.51 -2.06
C ALA A 175 -0.76 -0.98 -1.82
N SER A 176 -0.11 -1.56 -0.82
CA SER A 176 -0.30 -2.96 -0.46
C SER A 176 -0.45 -3.16 1.03
N VAL A 177 -1.34 -4.07 1.42
CA VAL A 177 -1.39 -4.64 2.77
C VAL A 177 -0.83 -6.05 2.68
N PHE A 178 0.21 -6.36 3.43
CA PHE A 178 0.90 -7.64 3.35
C PHE A 178 0.97 -8.34 4.71
N GLY A 179 0.81 -9.66 4.71
CA GLY A 179 0.90 -10.49 5.90
C GLY A 179 2.34 -10.85 6.26
N PRO A 180 2.55 -11.51 7.41
CA PRO A 180 3.88 -11.85 7.91
C PRO A 180 4.52 -12.95 7.07
N THR A 181 5.82 -13.11 7.25
CA THR A 181 6.55 -14.33 6.89
C THR A 181 6.75 -15.17 8.14
N LEU A 182 6.59 -16.48 8.04
CA LEU A 182 6.75 -17.40 9.16
C LEU A 182 8.05 -18.22 9.04
N ASN A 183 8.64 -18.56 10.18
CA ASN A 183 9.65 -19.59 10.30
C ASN A 183 9.03 -21.00 10.12
N PRO A 184 9.84 -22.06 9.94
CA PRO A 184 9.33 -23.43 9.83
C PRO A 184 8.52 -23.92 11.05
N ASP A 185 8.71 -23.29 12.22
CA ASP A 185 7.98 -23.57 13.46
C ASP A 185 6.68 -22.75 13.62
N ASN A 186 6.28 -22.02 12.57
CA ASN A 186 5.14 -21.08 12.53
C ASN A 186 5.29 -19.83 13.41
N THR A 187 6.48 -19.54 13.96
CA THR A 187 6.73 -18.24 14.60
C THR A 187 6.91 -17.14 13.54
N ILE A 188 6.58 -15.89 13.89
CA ILE A 188 6.72 -14.75 12.97
C ILE A 188 8.22 -14.47 12.75
N LYS A 189 8.67 -14.58 11.50
CA LYS A 189 10.02 -14.18 11.06
C LYS A 189 10.09 -12.69 10.73
N VAL A 190 9.10 -12.21 9.97
CA VAL A 190 8.91 -10.80 9.62
C VAL A 190 7.43 -10.51 9.76
N ALA A 191 7.05 -9.46 10.48
CA ALA A 191 5.64 -9.12 10.66
C ALA A 191 5.00 -8.58 9.36
N GLY A 192 3.68 -8.56 9.31
CA GLY A 192 2.96 -7.93 8.21
C GLY A 192 3.08 -6.41 8.24
N GLY A 193 2.65 -5.77 7.16
CA GLY A 193 2.79 -4.33 7.02
C GLY A 193 1.93 -3.74 5.92
N ILE A 194 2.05 -2.43 5.79
CA ILE A 194 1.42 -1.64 4.74
C ILE A 194 2.52 -0.98 3.94
N SER A 195 2.36 -0.89 2.63
CA SER A 195 3.27 -0.14 1.78
C SER A 195 2.53 0.74 0.79
N VAL A 196 3.21 1.81 0.35
CA VAL A 196 2.78 2.69 -0.73
C VAL A 196 3.98 2.98 -1.62
N PHE A 197 3.77 2.98 -2.92
CA PHE A 197 4.77 3.33 -3.93
C PHE A 197 4.16 4.30 -4.93
N ALA A 198 4.94 5.29 -5.34
CA ALA A 198 4.55 6.31 -6.29
C ALA A 198 5.67 6.57 -7.29
N ASN A 199 5.29 6.72 -8.57
CA ASN A 199 6.15 7.23 -9.63
C ASN A 199 6.15 8.76 -9.54
N VAL A 200 7.03 9.30 -8.71
CA VAL A 200 7.10 10.74 -8.42
C VAL A 200 7.46 11.56 -9.64
N LYS A 201 8.27 11.00 -10.55
CA LYS A 201 8.62 11.68 -11.80
C LYS A 201 7.38 11.92 -12.65
N GLN A 202 6.57 10.88 -12.84
CA GLN A 202 5.31 11.00 -13.57
C GLN A 202 4.35 11.97 -12.88
N LEU A 203 4.24 11.92 -11.55
CA LEU A 203 3.37 12.82 -10.81
C LEU A 203 3.74 14.29 -11.01
N ILE A 204 5.04 14.60 -10.98
CA ILE A 204 5.54 15.94 -11.27
C ILE A 204 5.28 16.34 -12.73
N GLU A 205 5.55 15.44 -13.68
CA GLU A 205 5.37 15.71 -15.11
C GLU A 205 3.90 15.94 -15.49
N GLU A 206 2.96 15.22 -14.89
CA GLU A 206 1.53 15.31 -15.21
C GLU A 206 0.78 16.38 -14.40
N TYR A 207 1.14 16.58 -13.13
CA TYR A 207 0.33 17.38 -12.19
C TYR A 207 1.10 18.56 -11.55
N GLY A 208 2.41 18.64 -11.71
CA GLY A 208 3.22 19.73 -11.15
C GLY A 208 3.16 19.80 -9.63
N ALA A 209 2.95 21.01 -9.09
CA ALA A 209 2.91 21.29 -7.65
C ALA A 209 1.49 21.22 -7.04
N GLU A 210 0.51 20.71 -7.77
CA GLU A 210 -0.87 20.67 -7.28
C GLU A 210 -1.10 19.48 -6.34
N PRO A 211 -1.78 19.67 -5.19
CA PRO A 211 -2.22 18.56 -4.34
C PRO A 211 -3.21 17.64 -5.06
N MET A 212 -3.05 16.33 -4.90
CA MET A 212 -3.85 15.32 -5.58
C MET A 212 -4.38 14.26 -4.62
N ASN A 213 -5.59 13.77 -4.90
CA ASN A 213 -6.19 12.64 -4.20
C ASN A 213 -6.63 11.57 -5.20
N PHE A 214 -6.03 10.39 -5.11
CA PHE A 214 -6.28 9.28 -6.02
C PHE A 214 -7.12 8.19 -5.35
N LYS A 215 -8.22 7.80 -5.98
CA LYS A 215 -9.06 6.67 -5.56
C LYS A 215 -8.60 5.39 -6.25
N ALA A 216 -8.80 4.24 -5.59
CA ALA A 216 -8.44 2.96 -6.18
C ALA A 216 -9.20 2.71 -7.50
N GLU A 217 -8.46 2.40 -8.57
CA GLU A 217 -9.05 2.20 -9.91
C GLU A 217 -9.97 0.99 -9.96
N HIS A 218 -9.54 -0.10 -9.31
CA HIS A 218 -10.13 -1.43 -9.41
C HIS A 218 -10.04 -2.18 -8.08
N ARG A 219 -10.61 -3.40 -8.05
CA ARG A 219 -10.49 -4.30 -6.89
C ARG A 219 -9.03 -4.61 -6.63
N ALA A 220 -8.68 -4.77 -5.35
CA ALA A 220 -7.33 -5.19 -4.99
C ALA A 220 -6.98 -6.55 -5.60
N LYS A 221 -5.70 -6.78 -5.78
CA LYS A 221 -5.12 -8.00 -6.31
C LYS A 221 -4.31 -8.68 -5.21
N ALA A 222 -4.61 -9.95 -4.97
CA ALA A 222 -3.76 -10.79 -4.14
C ALA A 222 -2.54 -11.28 -4.92
N ILE A 223 -1.39 -11.27 -4.25
CA ILE A 223 -0.10 -11.76 -4.72
C ILE A 223 0.49 -12.67 -3.63
N GLY A 224 1.16 -13.75 -4.03
CA GLY A 224 1.82 -14.71 -3.12
C GLY A 224 1.34 -16.16 -3.30
N PRO A 225 1.91 -17.11 -2.53
CA PRO A 225 1.68 -18.56 -2.70
C PRO A 225 0.20 -18.97 -2.63
N ASN A 226 -0.62 -18.21 -1.90
CA ASN A 226 -2.03 -18.49 -1.68
C ASN A 226 -3.00 -17.63 -2.53
N ALA A 227 -2.49 -16.74 -3.39
CA ALA A 227 -3.31 -15.80 -4.15
C ALA A 227 -4.32 -16.49 -5.09
N GLY A 228 -3.96 -17.66 -5.64
CA GLY A 228 -4.85 -18.43 -6.54
C GLY A 228 -6.18 -18.83 -5.90
N ARG A 229 -6.20 -19.07 -4.58
CA ARG A 229 -7.41 -19.42 -3.81
C ARG A 229 -8.38 -18.23 -3.66
N LEU A 230 -7.88 -17.00 -3.86
CA LEU A 230 -8.62 -15.76 -3.64
C LEU A 230 -9.36 -15.25 -4.87
N ARG A 231 -9.39 -16.05 -5.95
CA ARG A 231 -10.24 -15.81 -7.11
C ARG A 231 -11.74 -15.97 -6.81
N ASN A 232 -12.08 -16.64 -5.69
CA ASN A 232 -13.46 -16.76 -5.23
C ASN A 232 -13.91 -15.47 -4.51
N PRO A 233 -14.99 -14.80 -4.96
CA PRO A 233 -15.49 -13.58 -4.30
C PRO A 233 -15.83 -13.73 -2.82
N GLY A 234 -16.25 -14.91 -2.37
CA GLY A 234 -16.55 -15.17 -0.96
C GLY A 234 -15.29 -15.19 -0.09
N GLU A 235 -14.24 -15.83 -0.58
CA GLU A 235 -12.93 -15.85 0.09
C GLU A 235 -12.31 -14.45 0.16
N TRP A 236 -12.48 -13.67 -0.90
CA TRP A 236 -12.03 -12.29 -0.94
C TRP A 236 -12.67 -11.44 0.16
N ARG A 237 -14.01 -11.47 0.26
CA ARG A 237 -14.74 -10.73 1.31
C ARG A 237 -14.35 -11.18 2.72
N ARG A 238 -14.09 -12.48 2.91
CA ARG A 238 -13.63 -13.02 4.19
C ARG A 238 -12.27 -12.44 4.59
N ILE A 239 -11.35 -12.28 3.64
CA ILE A 239 -10.05 -11.65 3.90
C ILE A 239 -10.23 -10.16 4.18
N GLU A 240 -10.98 -9.42 3.36
CA GLU A 240 -11.24 -8.00 3.60
C GLU A 240 -11.80 -7.77 5.02
N SER A 241 -12.80 -8.57 5.42
CA SER A 241 -13.37 -8.52 6.76
C SER A 241 -12.34 -8.78 7.85
N LYS A 242 -11.45 -9.76 7.67
CA LYS A 242 -10.39 -10.09 8.64
C LYS A 242 -9.34 -9.00 8.74
N LEU A 243 -8.98 -8.38 7.61
CA LEU A 243 -8.03 -7.28 7.58
C LEU A 243 -8.59 -6.07 8.34
N VAL A 244 -9.85 -5.70 8.08
CA VAL A 244 -10.56 -4.63 8.80
C VAL A 244 -10.63 -4.94 10.29
N GLU A 245 -10.97 -6.17 10.67
CA GLU A 245 -10.96 -6.59 12.08
C GLU A 245 -9.56 -6.43 12.70
N GLY A 246 -8.52 -6.90 12.03
CA GLY A 246 -7.14 -6.80 12.51
C GLY A 246 -6.67 -5.37 12.74
N PHE A 247 -7.08 -4.43 11.88
CA PHE A 247 -6.78 -3.00 12.05
C PHE A 247 -7.55 -2.34 13.20
N ASN A 248 -8.77 -2.78 13.51
CA ASN A 248 -9.60 -2.15 14.55
C ASN A 248 -9.32 -2.64 15.97
N LEU A 249 -8.47 -3.64 16.14
CA LEU A 249 -8.08 -4.14 17.47
C LEU A 249 -6.96 -3.31 18.12
N HIS A 250 -6.40 -2.33 17.42
CA HIS A 250 -5.21 -1.55 17.79
C HIS A 250 -5.37 -0.10 17.33
#